data_AF-A0A927VYV9-F1
#
_entry.id   AF-A0A927VYV9-F1
#
_cell.length_a   1.000
_cell.length_b   1.000
_cell.length_c   1.000
_cell.angle_alpha   90.00
_cell.angle_beta   90.00
_cell.angle_gamma   90.00
#
_symmetry.space_group_name_H-M   'P 1'
#
loop_
_entity.id
_entity.type
_entity.pdbx_description
1 polymer ?
#
loop_
_entity_poly.entity_id
_entity_poly.type
_entity_poly.pdbx_seq_one_letter_code
_entity_poly.pdbx_strand_id
1 'polypeptide(L)'
;MKKKTIVIIAMIVMLAGAVAGFAFEKEIPGADKASEIASELKESATTLLSSSNGSGTSIQNNSVVIIVEGEPFTKQYFDYRVALYEASESETPEEDAFELIIKEGYCYSFAKENNLMPTEEEILAEIVNRRAIVESSEESHELAKIYFESMGLTEDEYWNILTREYEVPGMIVRYNVEKYLEDNKLPEIDIDTIAFEILDNGYFESLGIQFGDVM
;
A
#
# COMPACT_ATOMS: atom_id res chain seq x y z
N MET A 1 7.68 16.97 -13.80
CA MET A 1 8.38 15.75 -13.34
C MET A 1 8.27 15.68 -11.82
N LYS A 2 7.32 14.90 -11.30
CA LYS A 2 7.39 14.25 -9.98
C LYS A 2 6.63 12.94 -10.10
N LYS A 3 7.34 11.90 -10.55
CA LYS A 3 6.84 10.52 -10.56
C LYS A 3 6.88 10.05 -9.11
N LYS A 4 5.79 10.16 -8.35
CA LYS A 4 5.71 9.66 -6.98
C LYS A 4 4.79 8.43 -6.81
N THR A 5 4.19 7.90 -7.89
CA THR A 5 3.09 6.93 -7.77
C THR A 5 3.45 5.46 -8.04
N ILE A 6 4.73 5.09 -8.10
CA ILE A 6 5.11 3.68 -8.33
C ILE A 6 6.27 3.33 -7.41
N VAL A 7 5.99 3.04 -6.14
CA VAL A 7 7.03 2.59 -5.20
C VAL A 7 6.89 1.10 -4.92
N ILE A 8 5.65 0.60 -4.73
CA ILE A 8 5.42 -0.81 -4.32
C ILE A 8 5.68 -1.81 -5.48
N ILE A 9 5.18 -1.55 -6.70
CA ILE A 9 5.53 -2.40 -7.87
C ILE A 9 6.97 -2.16 -8.32
N ALA A 10 7.47 -0.92 -8.20
CA ALA A 10 8.79 -0.58 -8.70
C ALA A 10 9.91 -1.23 -7.88
N MET A 11 9.74 -1.51 -6.58
CA MET A 11 10.76 -2.23 -5.82
C MET A 11 10.92 -3.69 -6.30
N ILE A 12 9.81 -4.43 -6.43
CA ILE A 12 9.85 -5.82 -6.91
C ILE A 12 10.30 -5.89 -8.38
N VAL A 13 9.89 -4.92 -9.21
CA VAL A 13 10.28 -4.87 -10.64
C VAL A 13 11.68 -4.29 -10.86
N MET A 14 12.20 -3.39 -10.01
CA MET A 14 13.59 -2.88 -10.12
C MET A 14 14.63 -3.92 -9.68
N LEU A 15 14.30 -4.80 -8.73
CA LEU A 15 15.21 -5.87 -8.33
C LEU A 15 15.46 -6.89 -9.45
N ALA A 16 14.55 -7.01 -10.43
CA ALA A 16 14.71 -7.89 -11.60
C ALA A 16 15.62 -7.32 -12.72
N GLY A 17 16.23 -6.15 -12.52
CA GLY A 17 16.84 -5.34 -13.60
C GLY A 17 18.36 -5.45 -13.84
N ALA A 18 19.13 -6.26 -13.12
CA ALA A 18 20.60 -6.28 -13.23
C ALA A 18 21.14 -7.69 -12.86
N VAL A 19 21.96 -8.46 -13.61
CA VAL A 19 22.86 -8.23 -14.75
C VAL A 19 23.10 -9.57 -15.48
N ALA A 20 23.57 -9.48 -16.73
CA ALA A 20 24.20 -10.51 -17.56
C ALA A 20 24.97 -11.62 -16.80
N GLY A 21 24.76 -12.85 -17.26
CA GLY A 21 25.05 -14.07 -16.50
C GLY A 21 26.51 -14.42 -16.25
N PHE A 22 26.71 -15.12 -15.14
CA PHE A 22 27.75 -16.10 -14.90
C PHE A 22 27.17 -17.23 -14.03
N ALA A 23 27.40 -18.47 -14.44
CA ALA A 23 26.93 -19.66 -13.73
C ALA A 23 27.88 -20.02 -12.58
N PHE A 24 27.43 -19.83 -11.34
CA PHE A 24 27.82 -20.56 -10.14
C PHE A 24 26.57 -20.64 -9.23
N GLU A 25 26.55 -21.59 -8.28
CA GLU A 25 25.54 -21.85 -7.23
C GLU A 25 24.50 -20.72 -7.13
N LYS A 26 23.24 -20.97 -7.57
CA LYS A 26 22.27 -19.97 -8.07
C LYS A 26 21.94 -18.88 -7.03
N GLU A 27 22.88 -17.98 -6.80
CA GLU A 27 22.79 -16.81 -5.96
C GLU A 27 21.81 -15.89 -6.67
N ILE A 28 20.65 -15.67 -6.06
CA ILE A 28 19.60 -14.85 -6.65
C ILE A 28 20.02 -13.40 -6.46
N PRO A 29 20.36 -12.67 -7.54
CA PRO A 29 20.73 -11.27 -7.45
C PRO A 29 19.65 -10.48 -6.70
N GLY A 30 20.07 -9.70 -5.70
CA GLY A 30 19.17 -8.86 -4.92
C GLY A 30 18.42 -9.57 -3.78
N ALA A 31 18.62 -10.87 -3.55
CA ALA A 31 17.98 -11.61 -2.45
C ALA A 31 18.24 -11.00 -1.07
N ASP A 32 19.49 -10.65 -0.76
CA ASP A 32 19.84 -10.02 0.53
C ASP A 32 19.13 -8.69 0.72
N LYS A 33 19.07 -7.86 -0.33
CA LYS A 33 18.41 -6.55 -0.26
C LYS A 33 16.89 -6.70 -0.16
N ALA A 34 16.30 -7.64 -0.89
CA ALA A 34 14.89 -7.95 -0.79
C ALA A 34 14.53 -8.45 0.62
N SER A 35 15.36 -9.31 1.20
CA SER A 35 15.16 -9.82 2.56
C SER A 35 15.31 -8.73 3.62
N GLU A 36 16.30 -7.84 3.49
CA GLU A 36 16.49 -6.68 4.37
C GLU A 36 15.25 -5.78 4.38
N ILE A 37 14.83 -5.28 3.21
CA ILE A 37 13.65 -4.42 3.05
C ILE A 37 12.39 -5.11 3.61
N ALA A 38 12.16 -6.38 3.25
CA ALA A 38 10.98 -7.10 3.70
C ALA A 38 10.98 -7.36 5.22
N SER A 39 12.15 -7.55 5.83
CA SER A 39 12.27 -7.78 7.26
C SER A 39 11.88 -6.54 8.08
N GLU A 40 12.10 -5.34 7.54
CA GLU A 40 11.63 -4.07 8.14
C GLU A 40 10.10 -4.00 8.17
N LEU A 41 9.44 -4.57 7.15
CA LEU A 41 7.97 -4.59 7.04
C LEU A 41 7.30 -5.68 7.90
N LYS A 42 8.07 -6.60 8.47
CA LYS A 42 7.53 -7.82 9.07
C LYS A 42 6.53 -7.56 10.20
N GLU A 43 6.86 -6.67 11.13
CA GLU A 43 6.00 -6.40 12.28
C GLU A 43 4.68 -5.75 11.87
N SER A 44 4.73 -4.74 10.99
CA SER A 44 3.55 -4.01 10.54
C SER A 44 2.65 -4.87 9.65
N ALA A 45 3.23 -5.64 8.71
CA ALA A 45 2.49 -6.55 7.85
C ALA A 45 1.79 -7.67 8.63
N THR A 46 2.50 -8.36 9.54
CA THR A 46 1.90 -9.45 10.34
C THR A 46 0.84 -8.93 11.32
N THR A 47 1.02 -7.72 11.87
CA THR A 47 0.02 -7.05 12.72
C THR A 47 -1.24 -6.68 11.93
N LEU A 48 -1.06 -6.17 10.70
CA LEU A 48 -2.18 -5.86 9.80
C LEU A 48 -2.99 -7.12 9.48
N LEU A 49 -2.33 -8.22 9.09
CA LEU A 49 -3.00 -9.48 8.77
C LEU A 49 -3.66 -10.15 9.98
N SER A 50 -3.04 -10.06 11.16
CA SER A 50 -3.65 -10.57 12.40
C SER A 50 -4.95 -9.83 12.75
N SER A 51 -5.05 -8.57 12.34
CA SER A 51 -6.23 -7.73 12.55
C SER A 51 -7.35 -8.04 11.54
N SER A 52 -7.03 -8.48 10.32
CA SER A 52 -8.02 -8.91 9.32
C SER A 52 -8.60 -10.30 9.62
N ASN A 53 -7.76 -11.23 10.10
CA ASN A 53 -8.15 -12.60 10.45
C ASN A 53 -9.05 -12.70 11.72
N GLY A 54 -9.23 -11.59 12.44
CA GLY A 54 -9.96 -11.54 13.72
C GLY A 54 -11.48 -11.37 13.63
N SER A 55 -12.05 -10.98 12.48
CA SER A 55 -13.51 -10.82 12.38
C SER A 55 -13.97 -10.65 10.93
N GLY A 56 -14.87 -11.52 10.49
CA GLY A 56 -15.72 -11.20 9.35
C GLY A 56 -16.36 -9.81 9.56
N THR A 57 -16.20 -8.94 8.56
CA THR A 57 -16.96 -7.70 8.38
C THR A 57 -17.03 -6.70 9.55
N SER A 58 -16.09 -6.72 10.50
CA SER A 58 -16.03 -5.70 11.54
C SER A 58 -14.60 -5.26 11.82
N ILE A 59 -14.23 -4.12 11.23
CA ILE A 59 -13.19 -3.26 11.80
C ILE A 59 -13.56 -3.09 13.27
N GLN A 60 -12.72 -3.56 14.19
CA GLN A 60 -12.93 -3.22 15.59
C GLN A 60 -12.81 -1.70 15.68
N ASN A 61 -13.93 -1.01 15.94
CA ASN A 61 -14.03 0.44 15.90
C ASN A 61 -12.97 1.15 16.77
N ASN A 62 -12.41 0.44 17.76
CA ASN A 62 -11.33 0.91 18.63
C ASN A 62 -9.95 1.00 17.96
N SER A 63 -9.75 0.55 16.72
CA SER A 63 -8.49 0.72 16.00
C SER A 63 -8.53 1.79 14.93
N VAL A 64 -9.70 2.40 14.65
CA VAL A 64 -9.81 3.53 13.73
C VAL A 64 -9.19 4.76 14.39
N VAL A 65 -8.21 5.36 13.71
CA VAL A 65 -7.47 6.53 14.23
C VAL A 65 -7.81 7.80 13.46
N ILE A 66 -8.29 7.68 12.22
CA ILE A 66 -8.70 8.80 11.37
C ILE A 66 -9.88 8.40 10.49
N ILE A 67 -10.77 9.35 10.25
CA ILE A 67 -11.84 9.27 9.23
C ILE A 67 -11.57 10.37 8.20
N VAL A 68 -11.57 10.03 6.91
CA VAL A 68 -11.33 10.99 5.82
C VAL A 68 -12.51 10.92 4.85
N GLU A 69 -13.24 12.02 4.65
CA GLU A 69 -14.45 12.05 3.81
C GLU A 69 -15.45 10.91 4.12
N GLY A 70 -15.54 10.52 5.41
CA GLY A 70 -16.38 9.41 5.88
C GLY A 70 -15.75 8.01 5.81
N GLU A 71 -14.54 7.88 5.26
CA GLU A 71 -13.80 6.63 5.16
C GLU A 71 -12.90 6.38 6.38
N PRO A 72 -13.10 5.29 7.14
CA PRO A 72 -12.30 5.01 8.33
C PRO A 72 -10.98 4.32 7.98
N PHE A 73 -9.89 4.77 8.62
CA PHE A 73 -8.57 4.15 8.52
C PHE A 73 -8.05 3.73 9.90
N THR A 74 -7.50 2.52 9.96
CA THR A 74 -7.01 1.92 11.21
C THR A 74 -5.55 2.23 11.46
N LYS A 75 -5.15 2.19 12.75
CA LYS A 75 -3.76 2.29 13.18
C LYS A 75 -2.87 1.29 12.46
N GLN A 76 -3.30 0.03 12.35
CA GLN A 76 -2.49 -1.03 11.75
C GLN A 76 -2.22 -0.79 10.26
N TYR A 77 -3.22 -0.27 9.54
CA TYR A 77 -3.03 0.08 8.14
C TYR A 77 -2.12 1.30 7.99
N PHE A 78 -2.26 2.30 8.85
CA PHE A 78 -1.35 3.45 8.88
C PHE A 78 0.09 3.03 9.17
N ASP A 79 0.32 2.24 10.23
CA ASP A 79 1.64 1.71 10.61
C ASP A 79 2.28 0.91 9.44
N TYR A 80 1.49 0.12 8.70
CA TYR A 80 1.95 -0.56 7.49
C TYR A 80 2.40 0.41 6.38
N ARG A 81 1.64 1.50 6.15
CA ARG A 81 2.01 2.53 5.18
C ARG A 81 3.28 3.28 5.59
N VAL A 82 3.44 3.62 6.87
CA VAL A 82 4.68 4.24 7.38
C VAL A 82 5.88 3.34 7.13
N ALA A 83 5.79 2.07 7.53
CA ALA A 83 6.86 1.10 7.33
C ALA A 83 7.23 0.92 5.84
N LEU A 84 6.24 0.96 4.94
CA LEU A 84 6.48 0.95 3.50
C LEU A 84 7.26 2.18 3.03
N TYR A 85 6.95 3.38 3.53
CA TYR A 85 7.69 4.59 3.19
C TYR A 85 9.09 4.62 3.81
N GLU A 86 9.26 4.11 5.02
CA GLU A 86 10.57 3.93 5.67
C GLU A 86 11.47 3.00 4.84
N ALA A 87 10.95 1.81 4.49
CA ALA A 87 11.66 0.84 3.65
C ALA A 87 11.95 1.37 2.24
N SER A 88 11.25 2.44 1.83
CA SER A 88 11.46 3.19 0.59
C SER A 88 12.38 4.39 0.72
N GLU A 89 13.06 4.53 1.87
CA GLU A 89 13.99 5.60 2.18
C GLU A 89 13.34 7.00 2.08
N SER A 90 12.04 7.12 2.44
CA SER A 90 11.42 8.44 2.61
C SER A 90 12.09 9.22 3.75
N GLU A 91 12.29 10.51 3.55
CA GLU A 91 12.80 11.42 4.59
C GLU A 91 11.74 11.74 5.66
N THR A 92 10.46 11.60 5.32
CA THR A 92 9.30 11.96 6.16
C THR A 92 8.19 10.91 6.02
N PRO A 93 8.46 9.64 6.40
CA PRO A 93 7.57 8.52 6.11
C PRO A 93 6.20 8.64 6.76
N GLU A 94 6.11 9.22 7.96
CA GLU A 94 4.85 9.48 8.65
C GLU A 94 3.99 10.53 7.93
N GLU A 95 4.60 11.62 7.46
CA GLU A 95 3.91 12.66 6.68
C GLU A 95 3.47 12.13 5.31
N ASP A 96 4.34 11.41 4.61
CA ASP A 96 3.99 10.79 3.31
C ASP A 96 2.86 9.76 3.47
N ALA A 97 2.86 8.95 4.54
CA ALA A 97 1.77 8.03 4.86
C ALA A 97 0.48 8.76 5.20
N PHE A 98 0.56 9.89 5.92
CA PHE A 98 -0.59 10.72 6.21
C PHE A 98 -1.21 11.32 4.95
N GLU A 99 -0.42 11.96 4.09
CA GLU A 99 -0.89 12.47 2.80
C GLU A 99 -1.52 11.36 1.94
N LEU A 100 -0.94 10.16 1.94
CA LEU A 100 -1.50 9.01 1.24
C LEU A 100 -2.90 8.67 1.76
N ILE A 101 -3.08 8.60 3.09
CA ILE A 101 -4.38 8.24 3.70
C ILE A 101 -5.43 9.32 3.44
N ILE A 102 -5.06 10.61 3.52
CA ILE A 102 -5.97 11.70 3.17
C ILE A 102 -6.40 11.57 1.70
N LYS A 103 -5.45 11.33 0.78
CA LYS A 103 -5.76 11.15 -0.63
C LYS A 103 -6.60 9.90 -0.91
N GLU A 104 -6.28 8.77 -0.27
CA GLU A 104 -7.03 7.52 -0.40
C GLU A 104 -8.48 7.69 0.07
N GLY A 105 -8.71 8.32 1.23
CA GLY A 105 -10.05 8.56 1.77
C GLY A 105 -10.93 9.36 0.80
N TYR A 106 -10.39 10.46 0.25
CA TYR A 106 -11.07 11.20 -0.79
C TYR A 106 -11.39 10.34 -2.02
N CYS A 107 -10.43 9.56 -2.51
CA CYS A 107 -10.64 8.74 -3.70
C CYS A 107 -11.73 7.68 -3.48
N TYR A 108 -11.76 7.04 -2.30
CA TYR A 108 -12.81 6.08 -1.94
C TYR A 108 -14.18 6.75 -1.87
N SER A 109 -14.30 7.89 -1.19
CA SER A 109 -15.55 8.63 -1.08
C SER A 109 -16.05 9.07 -2.47
N PHE A 110 -15.18 9.70 -3.26
CA PHE A 110 -15.49 10.12 -4.63
C PHE A 110 -15.90 8.94 -5.52
N ALA A 111 -15.18 7.81 -5.43
CA ALA A 111 -15.48 6.63 -6.23
C ALA A 111 -16.83 6.00 -5.86
N LYS A 112 -17.22 6.00 -4.58
CA LYS A 112 -18.55 5.55 -4.15
C LYS A 112 -19.64 6.45 -4.71
N GLU A 113 -19.48 7.77 -4.61
CA GLU A 113 -20.46 8.75 -5.11
C GLU A 113 -20.64 8.71 -6.63
N ASN A 114 -19.56 8.40 -7.36
CA ASN A 114 -19.55 8.40 -8.83
C ASN A 114 -19.62 7.01 -9.46
N ASN A 115 -19.86 5.95 -8.68
CA ASN A 115 -19.90 4.55 -9.13
C ASN A 115 -18.62 4.10 -9.86
N LEU A 116 -17.45 4.48 -9.32
CA LEU A 116 -16.11 4.15 -9.83
C LEU A 116 -15.38 3.11 -8.97
N MET A 117 -16.07 2.52 -7.98
CA MET A 117 -15.53 1.46 -7.15
C MET A 117 -15.19 0.23 -8.01
N PRO A 118 -14.02 -0.41 -7.79
CA PRO A 118 -13.68 -1.62 -8.51
C PRO A 118 -14.62 -2.76 -8.17
N THR A 119 -14.89 -3.58 -9.17
CA THR A 119 -15.53 -4.88 -9.01
C THR A 119 -14.54 -5.91 -8.47
N GLU A 120 -15.07 -6.99 -7.90
CA GLU A 120 -14.25 -8.13 -7.49
C GLU A 120 -13.47 -8.73 -8.66
N GLU A 121 -14.07 -8.75 -9.85
CA GLU A 121 -13.42 -9.26 -11.06
C GLU A 121 -12.21 -8.40 -11.47
N GLU A 122 -12.31 -7.08 -11.36
CA GLU A 122 -11.19 -6.16 -11.63
C GLU A 122 -10.06 -6.33 -10.63
N ILE A 123 -10.38 -6.50 -9.34
CA ILE A 123 -9.39 -6.76 -8.29
C ILE A 123 -8.64 -8.07 -8.58
N LEU A 124 -9.38 -9.16 -8.84
CA LEU A 124 -8.79 -10.45 -9.13
C LEU A 124 -7.97 -10.45 -10.42
N ALA A 125 -8.44 -9.77 -11.47
CA ALA A 125 -7.70 -9.65 -12.72
C ALA A 125 -6.35 -8.94 -12.53
N GLU A 126 -6.32 -7.87 -11.72
CA GLU A 126 -5.09 -7.15 -11.42
C GLU A 126 -4.12 -7.98 -10.55
N ILE A 127 -4.63 -8.73 -9.56
CA ILE A 127 -3.81 -9.66 -8.76
C ILE A 127 -3.19 -10.73 -9.66
N VAL A 128 -3.97 -11.34 -10.57
CA VAL A 128 -3.48 -12.34 -11.52
C VAL A 128 -2.41 -11.75 -12.44
N ASN A 129 -2.61 -10.54 -12.95
CA ASN A 129 -1.64 -9.84 -13.79
C ASN A 129 -0.31 -9.60 -13.05
N ARG A 130 -0.37 -9.08 -11.82
CA ARG A 130 0.81 -8.86 -10.98
C ARG A 130 1.54 -10.16 -10.65
N ARG A 131 0.81 -11.20 -10.28
CA ARG A 131 1.37 -12.53 -9.99
C ARG A 131 2.06 -13.11 -11.24
N ALA A 132 1.46 -12.97 -12.42
CA ALA A 132 2.08 -13.43 -13.67
C ALA A 132 3.38 -12.68 -14.00
N ILE A 133 3.49 -11.40 -13.64
CA ILE A 133 4.76 -10.63 -13.79
C ILE A 133 5.82 -11.18 -12.83
N VAL A 134 5.46 -11.40 -11.57
CA VAL A 134 6.36 -11.96 -10.55
C VAL A 134 6.81 -13.38 -10.91
N GLU A 135 5.91 -14.20 -11.44
CA GLU A 135 6.16 -15.59 -11.85
C GLU A 135 6.73 -15.72 -13.27
N SER A 136 7.04 -14.60 -13.94
CA SER A 136 7.51 -14.60 -15.33
C SER A 136 8.86 -15.31 -15.53
N SER A 137 9.63 -15.48 -14.46
CA SER A 137 10.86 -16.28 -14.43
C SER A 137 11.06 -16.93 -13.07
N GLU A 138 11.83 -18.03 -13.04
CA GLU A 138 12.16 -18.73 -11.80
C GLU A 138 12.94 -17.83 -10.81
N GLU A 139 13.80 -16.96 -11.32
CA GLU A 139 14.58 -16.01 -10.51
C GLU A 139 13.68 -14.94 -9.87
N SER A 140 12.79 -14.33 -10.65
CA SER A 140 11.82 -13.36 -10.15
C SER A 140 10.86 -13.98 -9.12
N HIS A 141 10.42 -15.22 -9.37
CA HIS A 141 9.55 -15.92 -8.44
C HIS A 141 10.24 -16.21 -7.11
N GLU A 142 11.47 -16.75 -7.14
CA GLU A 142 12.19 -17.09 -5.91
C GLU A 142 12.61 -15.83 -5.14
N LEU A 143 12.94 -14.74 -5.84
CA LEU A 143 13.17 -13.44 -5.20
C LEU A 143 11.92 -12.92 -4.47
N ALA A 144 10.75 -13.00 -5.12
CA ALA A 144 9.50 -12.58 -4.51
C ALA A 144 9.13 -13.47 -3.31
N LYS A 145 9.39 -14.77 -3.40
CA LYS A 145 9.21 -15.69 -2.27
C LYS A 145 10.10 -15.32 -1.08
N ILE A 146 11.38 -15.01 -1.31
CA ILE A 146 12.28 -14.52 -0.25
C ILE A 146 11.73 -13.24 0.39
N TYR A 147 11.21 -12.33 -0.43
CA TYR A 147 10.59 -11.08 0.05
C TYR A 147 9.36 -11.36 0.93
N PHE A 148 8.42 -12.19 0.48
CA PHE A 148 7.21 -12.54 1.25
C PHE A 148 7.56 -13.23 2.57
N GLU A 149 8.46 -14.22 2.54
CA GLU A 149 8.87 -14.97 3.72
C GLU A 149 9.62 -14.09 4.73
N SER A 150 10.45 -13.14 4.26
CA SER A 150 11.15 -12.18 5.10
C SER A 150 10.20 -11.18 5.76
N MET A 151 9.10 -10.81 5.07
CA MET A 151 7.98 -10.06 5.62
C MET A 151 7.16 -10.88 6.65
N GLY A 152 7.49 -12.16 6.84
CA GLY A 152 6.78 -13.05 7.74
C GLY A 152 5.46 -13.57 7.19
N LEU A 153 5.27 -13.52 5.88
CA LEU A 153 4.06 -13.95 5.19
C LEU A 153 4.32 -15.17 4.31
N THR A 154 3.33 -16.04 4.22
CA THR A 154 3.27 -17.01 3.13
C THR A 154 2.90 -16.31 1.81
N GLU A 155 3.23 -16.92 0.68
CA GLU A 155 2.82 -16.41 -0.63
C GLU A 155 1.29 -16.27 -0.75
N ASP A 156 0.54 -17.22 -0.19
CA ASP A 156 -0.92 -17.16 -0.17
C ASP A 156 -1.45 -16.00 0.69
N GLU A 157 -0.85 -15.73 1.85
CA GLU A 157 -1.19 -14.56 2.69
C GLU A 157 -0.88 -13.25 1.97
N TYR A 158 0.26 -13.18 1.29
CA TYR A 158 0.64 -11.99 0.52
C TYR A 158 -0.36 -11.70 -0.61
N TRP A 159 -0.67 -12.68 -1.47
CA TRP A 159 -1.54 -12.45 -2.63
C TRP A 159 -3.02 -12.35 -2.26
N ASN A 160 -3.51 -13.22 -1.37
CA ASN A 160 -4.94 -13.36 -1.13
C ASN A 160 -5.47 -12.49 0.00
N ILE A 161 -4.59 -11.96 0.87
CA ILE A 161 -4.97 -11.07 1.98
C ILE A 161 -4.31 -9.71 1.80
N LEU A 162 -2.98 -9.61 1.92
CA LEU A 162 -2.31 -8.30 1.91
C LEU A 162 -2.58 -7.53 0.62
N THR A 163 -2.27 -8.14 -0.52
CA THR A 163 -2.44 -7.53 -1.84
C THR A 163 -3.91 -7.26 -2.15
N ARG A 164 -4.78 -8.23 -1.86
CA ARG A 164 -6.20 -8.17 -2.20
C ARG A 164 -6.98 -7.16 -1.39
N GLU A 165 -6.70 -7.04 -0.10
CA GLU A 165 -7.48 -6.19 0.80
C GLU A 165 -6.90 -4.77 0.91
N TYR A 166 -5.56 -4.64 0.84
CA TYR A 166 -4.87 -3.40 1.23
C TYR A 166 -4.09 -2.70 0.11
N GLU A 167 -3.72 -3.39 -0.97
CA GLU A 167 -2.90 -2.79 -2.02
C GLU A 167 -3.68 -2.53 -3.31
N VAL A 168 -4.28 -3.57 -3.89
CA VAL A 168 -4.92 -3.50 -5.20
C VAL A 168 -6.18 -2.63 -5.21
N PRO A 169 -7.11 -2.73 -4.23
CA PRO A 169 -8.32 -1.92 -4.25
C PRO A 169 -8.03 -0.42 -4.25
N GLY A 170 -7.16 0.05 -3.34
CA GLY A 170 -6.78 1.46 -3.24
C GLY A 170 -6.09 1.96 -4.52
N MET A 171 -5.25 1.12 -5.13
CA MET A 171 -4.61 1.44 -6.40
C MET A 171 -5.63 1.64 -7.53
N ILE A 172 -6.58 0.69 -7.70
CA ILE A 172 -7.58 0.77 -8.78
C ILE A 172 -8.52 1.96 -8.54
N VAL A 173 -8.97 2.17 -7.30
CA VAL A 173 -9.81 3.32 -6.92
C VAL A 173 -9.12 4.63 -7.31
N ARG A 174 -7.86 4.82 -6.91
CA ARG A 174 -7.10 6.03 -7.27
C ARG A 174 -6.98 6.20 -8.78
N TYR A 175 -6.65 5.14 -9.51
CA TYR A 175 -6.56 5.19 -10.97
C TYR A 175 -7.89 5.59 -11.62
N ASN A 176 -9.00 4.99 -11.19
CA ASN A 176 -10.33 5.29 -11.71
C ASN A 176 -10.73 6.75 -11.44
N VAL A 177 -10.45 7.27 -10.24
CA VAL A 177 -10.73 8.66 -9.88
C VAL A 177 -9.86 9.62 -10.69
N GLU A 178 -8.54 9.43 -10.72
CA GLU A 178 -7.62 10.29 -11.48
C GLU A 178 -8.00 10.32 -12.97
N LYS A 179 -8.31 9.15 -13.54
CA LYS A 179 -8.80 9.04 -14.92
C LYS A 179 -10.13 9.77 -15.13
N TYR A 180 -11.08 9.64 -14.21
CA TYR A 180 -12.36 10.34 -14.30
C TYR A 180 -12.17 11.85 -14.26
N LEU A 181 -11.32 12.37 -13.36
CA LEU A 181 -11.02 13.79 -13.26
C LEU A 181 -10.38 14.31 -14.55
N GLU A 182 -9.42 13.57 -15.12
CA GLU A 182 -8.79 13.90 -16.40
C GLU A 182 -9.79 13.91 -17.56
N ASP A 183 -10.56 12.82 -17.74
CA ASP A 183 -11.53 12.65 -18.83
C ASP A 183 -12.62 13.74 -18.78
N ASN A 184 -12.95 14.25 -17.59
CA ASN A 184 -13.94 15.31 -17.36
C ASN A 184 -13.35 16.72 -17.21
N LYS A 185 -12.02 16.88 -17.32
CA LYS A 185 -11.29 18.16 -17.14
C LYS A 185 -11.59 18.84 -15.80
N LEU A 186 -11.74 18.04 -14.76
CA LEU A 186 -11.88 18.51 -13.39
C LEU A 186 -10.49 18.80 -12.79
N PRO A 187 -10.41 19.65 -11.74
CA PRO A 187 -9.15 19.87 -11.03
C PRO A 187 -8.55 18.56 -10.49
N GLU A 188 -7.22 18.53 -10.39
CA GLU A 188 -6.52 17.48 -9.65
C GLU A 188 -6.89 17.55 -8.16
N ILE A 189 -6.65 16.45 -7.46
CA ILE A 189 -6.94 16.32 -6.03
C ILE A 189 -6.05 17.29 -5.24
N ASP A 190 -6.68 18.20 -4.52
CA ASP A 190 -6.02 19.14 -3.61
C ASP A 190 -6.14 18.66 -2.16
N ILE A 191 -5.05 18.11 -1.62
CA ILE A 191 -5.03 17.45 -0.31
C ILE A 191 -5.43 18.41 0.82
N ASP A 192 -5.06 19.69 0.68
CA ASP A 192 -5.31 20.72 1.70
C ASP A 192 -6.81 21.06 1.85
N THR A 193 -7.65 20.57 0.93
CA THR A 193 -9.11 20.84 0.93
C THR A 193 -9.95 19.67 1.42
N ILE A 194 -9.33 18.51 1.68
CA ILE A 194 -10.02 17.26 2.04
C ILE A 194 -10.39 17.29 3.52
N ALA A 195 -11.65 16.98 3.83
CA ALA A 195 -12.12 16.92 5.21
C ALA A 195 -11.70 15.61 5.89
N PHE A 196 -11.17 15.72 7.12
CA PHE A 196 -10.83 14.57 7.95
C PHE A 196 -11.10 14.84 9.43
N GLU A 197 -11.30 13.76 10.19
CA GLU A 197 -11.50 13.74 11.64
C GLU A 197 -10.47 12.80 12.28
N ILE A 198 -9.64 13.33 13.18
CA ILE A 198 -8.68 12.55 13.96
C ILE A 198 -9.37 12.00 15.21
N LEU A 199 -9.41 10.68 15.35
CA LEU A 199 -10.02 9.99 16.48
C LEU A 199 -9.01 9.68 17.60
N ASP A 200 -7.72 9.54 17.26
CA ASP A 200 -6.63 9.32 18.22
C ASP A 200 -5.52 10.35 18.03
N ASN A 201 -5.69 11.54 18.62
CA ASN A 201 -4.69 12.60 18.57
C ASN A 201 -3.37 12.18 19.22
N GLY A 202 -3.42 11.40 20.31
CA GLY A 202 -2.21 10.98 21.03
C GLY A 202 -1.32 10.07 20.18
N TYR A 203 -1.93 9.23 19.34
CA TYR A 203 -1.20 8.44 18.36
C TYR A 203 -0.45 9.31 17.35
N PHE A 204 -1.13 10.23 16.66
CA PHE A 204 -0.48 11.06 15.64
C PHE A 204 0.51 12.08 16.21
N GLU A 205 0.24 12.63 17.40
CA GLU A 205 1.21 13.47 18.13
C GLU A 205 2.49 12.69 18.45
N SER A 206 2.37 11.39 18.80
CA SER A 206 3.53 10.54 19.07
C SER A 206 4.39 10.28 17.83
N LEU A 207 3.80 10.41 16.63
CA LEU A 207 4.46 10.33 15.34
C LEU A 207 5.00 11.68 14.86
N GLY A 208 4.80 12.76 15.62
CA GLY A 208 5.25 14.11 15.26
C GLY A 208 4.46 14.77 14.13
N ILE A 209 3.32 14.19 13.71
CA ILE A 209 2.49 14.74 12.65
C ILE A 209 1.78 15.99 13.17
N GLN A 210 2.03 17.13 12.51
CA GLN A 210 1.32 18.37 12.80
C GLN A 210 0.16 18.54 11.85
N PHE A 211 -1.04 18.66 12.40
CA PHE A 211 -2.20 19.04 11.62
C PHE A 211 -2.12 20.54 11.35
N GLY A 212 -2.28 20.96 10.09
CA GLY A 212 -2.64 22.34 9.82
C GLY A 212 -3.92 22.69 10.58
N ASP A 213 -4.14 23.96 10.93
CA ASP A 213 -5.38 24.41 11.57
C ASP A 213 -6.58 24.14 10.63
N VAL A 214 -7.12 22.92 10.64
CA VAL A 214 -8.34 22.56 9.91
C VAL A 214 -9.50 22.65 10.89
N MET A 215 -10.28 23.74 10.75
CA MET A 215 -11.51 24.04 11.49
C MET A 215 -12.72 23.33 10.88
#